data_AF-A0A2D9H1F7-F1
#
_entry.id   AF-A0A2D9H1F7-F1
#
_cell.length_a   1.000
_cell.length_b   1.000
_cell.length_c   1.000
_cell.angle_alpha   90.00
_cell.angle_beta   90.00
_cell.angle_gamma   90.00
#
_symmetry.space_group_name_H-M   'P 1'
#
loop_
_entity.id
_entity.type
_entity.pdbx_description
1 polymer ?
#
loop_
_entity_poly.entity_id
_entity_poly.type
_entity_poly.pdbx_seq_one_letter_code
_entity_poly.pdbx_strand_id
1 'polypeptide(L)'
;MKSTLTTEKSHLGGPYYRQHPELVDRMFAGPHDTLPKDEVLAVVQKLPDWPDSQYWSDRYLEGCSWVLDWLSTFPGEGWSDRWIAAGADTNWSSWIGTRHGDDHRDPKTVHQIAVEGLRTLVVSRVILPGLPFFSRSKTKAYRQIIDQQDTALVAQMVAHAEATKLSARRQRDAWAVIARLMLHTGKDLPDLAVEDIFALRAHYQAHHGRPAPGLGATWMLLAGVDILPKGSSLRAALRPGQHSVHYLVDRYGISAGPVRDLLVRYLEERKTSVDYTTLKSLARMLAGNFWTDLERHHPELAGTDSLALPKEVVTAWKERLAVIVSPDGSTRPRADFLDVLMTVRSFYLDVRDWALHDASLAPWVVASPITRADVAGNAKRRLSHQARIHQRIRERVPLVPKMLARLEQERRDAEQMLNLAQQTAVGDTFSFAGLTYRRVANRAR
;
A
#
# COMPACT_ATOMS: atom_id res chain seq x y z
N MET A 1 -31.49 -0.78 26.35
CA MET A 1 -31.13 0.18 25.29
C MET A 1 -29.79 -0.22 24.69
N LYS A 2 -29.81 -1.09 23.67
CA LYS A 2 -28.63 -1.49 22.91
C LYS A 2 -28.55 -0.56 21.71
N SER A 3 -27.57 0.35 21.71
CA SER A 3 -27.35 1.27 20.61
C SER A 3 -26.58 0.57 19.49
N THR A 4 -27.23 0.55 18.33
CA THR A 4 -26.76 0.21 17.00
C THR A 4 -25.47 0.94 16.63
N LEU A 5 -24.40 0.18 16.40
CA LEU A 5 -23.30 0.62 15.53
C LEU A 5 -23.49 -0.04 14.18
N THR A 6 -24.15 0.72 13.31
CA THR A 6 -24.33 0.46 11.88
C THR A 6 -22.97 0.33 11.22
N THR A 7 -22.77 -0.83 10.59
CA THR A 7 -21.68 -1.18 9.67
C THR A 7 -21.38 -0.02 8.73
N GLU A 8 -20.24 0.64 8.94
CA GLU A 8 -19.80 1.74 8.09
C GLU A 8 -19.57 1.22 6.67
N LYS A 9 -20.19 1.97 5.74
CA LYS A 9 -20.19 1.80 4.31
C LYS A 9 -18.79 1.52 3.78
N SER A 10 -18.60 0.32 3.25
CA SER A 10 -17.50 -0.05 2.37
C SER A 10 -17.46 0.91 1.17
N HIS A 11 -16.56 1.90 1.22
CA HIS A 11 -16.24 2.75 0.09
C HIS A 11 -15.55 1.91 -1.01
N LEU A 12 -16.35 1.41 -1.95
CA LEU A 12 -15.92 0.76 -3.19
C LEU A 12 -15.58 1.82 -4.24
N GLY A 13 -14.29 2.13 -4.42
CA GLY A 13 -13.88 3.12 -5.43
C GLY A 13 -12.38 3.40 -5.52
N GLY A 14 -11.54 2.37 -5.68
CA GLY A 14 -10.11 2.56 -5.98
C GLY A 14 -9.43 1.22 -6.27
N PRO A 15 -8.22 1.20 -6.89
CA PRO A 15 -7.44 -0.04 -6.98
C PRO A 15 -7.09 -0.46 -5.54
N TYR A 16 -7.78 -1.49 -5.04
CA TYR A 16 -7.47 -2.10 -3.75
C TYR A 16 -6.01 -2.53 -3.78
N TYR A 17 -5.14 -1.87 -3.05
CA TYR A 17 -3.80 -2.36 -2.76
C TYR A 17 -3.90 -3.27 -1.52
N ARG A 18 -3.12 -4.36 -1.47
CA ARG A 18 -2.99 -5.15 -0.24
C ARG A 18 -2.56 -4.23 0.91
N GLN A 19 -3.28 -4.30 2.02
CA GLN A 19 -3.08 -3.39 3.15
C GLN A 19 -2.11 -3.94 4.21
N HIS A 20 -1.94 -5.27 4.26
CA HIS A 20 -1.06 -5.98 5.18
C HIS A 20 -1.27 -5.63 6.68
N PRO A 21 -2.52 -5.66 7.20
CA PRO A 21 -2.77 -5.39 8.63
C PRO A 21 -2.02 -6.35 9.55
N GLU A 22 -1.71 -7.58 9.09
CA GLU A 22 -0.93 -8.58 9.81
C GLU A 22 0.54 -8.18 10.06
N LEU A 23 1.05 -7.17 9.35
CA LEU A 23 2.43 -6.68 9.48
C LEU A 23 2.55 -5.42 10.35
N VAL A 24 1.43 -4.90 10.86
CA VAL A 24 1.41 -3.67 11.67
C VAL A 24 2.10 -3.91 13.00
N ASP A 25 2.98 -2.98 13.37
CA ASP A 25 3.65 -2.92 14.68
C ASP A 25 4.39 -4.20 15.09
N ARG A 26 4.89 -4.96 14.10
CA ARG A 26 5.76 -6.11 14.34
C ARG A 26 7.03 -5.64 15.07
N MET A 27 7.33 -6.28 16.19
CA MET A 27 8.54 -6.03 16.97
C MET A 27 9.65 -6.99 16.57
N PHE A 28 10.89 -6.55 16.74
CA PHE A 28 12.09 -7.34 16.46
C PHE A 28 13.00 -7.31 17.69
N ALA A 29 13.73 -8.40 17.90
CA ALA A 29 14.80 -8.49 18.88
C ALA A 29 16.14 -8.54 18.11
N GLY A 30 17.11 -7.76 18.56
CA GLY A 30 18.42 -7.72 17.95
C GLY A 30 19.28 -8.94 18.32
N PRO A 31 20.42 -9.16 17.63
CA PRO A 31 21.32 -10.28 17.93
C PRO A 31 21.95 -10.22 19.33
N HIS A 32 21.87 -9.07 20.00
CA HIS A 32 22.45 -8.82 21.33
C HIS A 32 21.38 -8.62 22.42
N ASP A 33 20.13 -8.98 22.12
CA ASP A 33 18.97 -8.67 22.97
C ASP A 33 19.04 -9.29 24.37
N THR A 34 19.63 -10.47 24.51
CA THR A 34 19.73 -11.18 25.79
C THR A 34 21.12 -11.10 26.42
N LEU A 35 22.04 -10.33 25.84
CA LEU A 35 23.39 -10.19 26.42
C LEU A 35 23.33 -9.39 27.73
N PRO A 36 24.12 -9.78 28.75
CA PRO A 36 24.24 -9.00 29.97
C PRO A 36 24.87 -7.63 29.67
N LYS A 37 24.59 -6.65 30.54
CA LYS A 37 25.02 -5.25 30.37
C LYS A 37 26.50 -5.10 30.01
N ASP A 38 27.39 -5.80 30.71
CA ASP A 38 28.83 -5.67 30.50
C ASP A 38 29.26 -6.19 29.11
N GLU A 39 28.63 -7.26 28.62
CA GLU A 39 28.87 -7.79 27.28
C GLU A 39 28.29 -6.86 26.21
N VAL A 40 27.14 -6.25 26.44
CA VAL A 40 26.59 -5.20 25.57
C VAL A 40 27.57 -4.04 25.44
N LEU A 41 28.14 -3.56 26.55
CA LEU A 41 29.14 -2.49 26.54
C LEU A 41 30.41 -2.91 25.78
N ALA A 42 30.79 -4.19 25.80
CA ALA A 42 31.90 -4.70 24.98
C ALA A 42 31.53 -4.80 23.48
N VAL A 43 30.27 -5.09 23.16
CA VAL A 43 29.77 -5.15 21.77
C VAL A 43 29.74 -3.77 21.13
N VAL A 44 29.24 -2.74 21.82
CA VAL A 44 29.14 -1.40 21.22
C VAL A 44 30.52 -0.83 20.85
N GLN A 45 31.57 -1.21 21.57
CA GLN A 45 32.96 -0.83 21.28
C GLN A 45 33.51 -1.41 19.97
N LYS A 46 32.84 -2.43 19.41
CA LYS A 46 33.23 -3.04 18.13
C LYS A 46 32.57 -2.37 16.92
N LEU A 47 31.82 -1.28 17.13
CA LEU A 47 31.24 -0.53 16.02
C LEU A 47 32.33 -0.01 15.08
N PRO A 48 32.13 -0.06 13.75
CA PRO A 48 33.16 0.37 12.79
C PRO A 48 33.59 1.83 12.92
N ASP A 49 32.70 2.69 13.45
CA ASP A 49 32.93 4.12 13.67
C ASP A 49 33.12 4.46 15.16
N TRP A 50 33.55 3.48 15.97
CA TRP A 50 33.88 3.70 17.37
C TRP A 50 35.01 4.74 17.50
N PRO A 51 34.90 5.73 18.41
CA PRO A 51 35.88 6.80 18.50
C PRO A 51 37.22 6.33 19.08
N ASP A 52 38.32 6.78 18.46
CA ASP A 52 39.68 6.58 19.00
C ASP A 52 39.97 7.41 20.26
N SER A 53 39.21 8.49 20.45
CA SER A 53 39.38 9.40 21.58
C SER A 53 38.80 8.79 22.85
N GLN A 54 39.65 8.60 23.87
CA GLN A 54 39.24 8.07 25.18
C GLN A 54 38.03 8.83 25.75
N TYR A 55 38.06 10.17 25.72
CA TYR A 55 36.96 11.02 26.18
C TYR A 55 35.61 10.68 25.51
N TRP A 56 35.62 10.52 24.19
CA TRP A 56 34.39 10.20 23.45
C TRP A 56 33.95 8.75 23.65
N SER A 57 34.90 7.81 23.76
CA SER A 57 34.60 6.41 24.06
C SER A 57 33.96 6.25 25.45
N ASP A 58 34.52 6.90 26.48
CA ASP A 58 33.99 6.89 27.85
C ASP A 58 32.61 7.51 27.89
N ARG A 59 32.41 8.63 27.18
CA ARG A 59 31.12 9.30 27.09
C ARG A 59 30.04 8.43 26.44
N TYR A 60 30.37 7.69 25.38
CA TYR A 60 29.43 6.79 24.72
C TYR A 60 29.10 5.59 25.59
N LEU A 61 30.09 5.00 26.26
CA LEU A 61 29.89 3.92 27.23
C LEU A 61 29.04 4.38 28.42
N GLU A 62 29.30 5.57 28.95
CA GLU A 62 28.53 6.18 30.03
C GLU A 62 27.06 6.35 29.63
N GLY A 63 26.80 6.92 28.45
CA GLY A 63 25.44 7.06 27.93
C GLY A 63 24.73 5.73 27.71
N CYS A 64 25.44 4.73 27.15
CA CYS A 64 24.88 3.38 26.97
C CYS A 64 24.53 2.77 28.34
N SER A 65 25.44 2.87 29.30
CA SER A 65 25.27 2.38 30.67
C SER A 65 24.02 2.96 31.32
N TRP A 66 23.78 4.28 31.20
CA TRP A 66 22.59 4.93 31.76
C TRP A 66 21.27 4.41 31.16
N VAL A 67 21.23 4.24 29.84
CA VAL A 67 20.04 3.71 29.16
C VAL A 67 19.77 2.28 29.62
N LEU A 68 20.80 1.44 29.69
CA LEU A 68 20.68 0.05 30.12
C LEU A 68 20.29 -0.07 31.61
N ASP A 69 20.81 0.79 32.48
CA ASP A 69 20.42 0.85 33.89
C ASP A 69 18.95 1.22 34.04
N TRP A 70 18.49 2.22 33.29
CA TRP A 70 17.10 2.60 33.27
C TRP A 70 16.20 1.45 32.77
N LEU A 71 16.55 0.81 31.65
CA LEU A 71 15.79 -0.33 31.11
C LEU A 71 15.79 -1.54 32.07
N SER A 72 16.85 -1.73 32.85
CA SER A 72 16.94 -2.81 33.84
C SER A 72 15.89 -2.69 34.95
N THR A 73 15.31 -1.51 35.16
CA THR A 73 14.22 -1.29 36.13
C THR A 73 12.86 -1.85 35.68
N PHE A 74 12.72 -2.19 34.39
CA PHE A 74 11.50 -2.76 33.83
C PHE A 74 11.62 -4.28 33.70
N PRO A 75 10.51 -5.03 33.81
CA PRO A 75 10.52 -6.49 33.62
C PRO A 75 10.80 -6.87 32.16
N GLY A 76 11.45 -8.02 31.94
CA GLY A 76 11.73 -8.57 30.61
C GLY A 76 12.94 -9.50 30.60
N GLU A 77 12.95 -10.48 29.70
CA GLU A 77 14.10 -11.39 29.55
C GLU A 77 15.21 -10.74 28.71
N GLY A 78 14.83 -9.99 27.67
CA GLY A 78 15.75 -9.23 26.81
C GLY A 78 15.60 -7.71 26.91
N TRP A 79 16.48 -6.98 26.23
CA TRP A 79 16.45 -5.52 26.13
C TRP A 79 15.21 -5.01 25.38
N SER A 80 14.70 -5.78 24.41
CA SER A 80 13.49 -5.49 23.63
C SER A 80 12.24 -5.56 24.51
N ASP A 81 12.09 -6.60 25.35
CA ASP A 81 11.00 -6.70 26.32
C ASP A 81 10.99 -5.49 27.28
N ARG A 82 12.17 -5.12 27.78
CA ARG A 82 12.34 -3.99 28.69
C ARG A 82 12.03 -2.66 28.00
N TRP A 83 12.43 -2.50 26.74
CA TRP A 83 12.11 -1.34 25.90
C TRP A 83 10.59 -1.18 25.72
N ILE A 84 9.89 -2.29 25.47
CA ILE A 84 8.43 -2.33 25.34
C ILE A 84 7.76 -2.01 26.68
N ALA A 85 8.18 -2.68 27.76
CA ALA A 85 7.64 -2.49 29.11
C ALA A 85 7.82 -1.04 29.61
N ALA A 86 8.89 -0.36 29.18
CA ALA A 86 9.13 1.04 29.46
C ALA A 86 8.28 2.03 28.64
N GLY A 87 7.56 1.56 27.62
CA GLY A 87 6.84 2.42 26.66
C GLY A 87 7.78 3.34 25.88
N ALA A 88 9.05 2.93 25.72
CA ALA A 88 10.15 3.78 25.28
C ALA A 88 9.97 4.32 23.85
N ASP A 89 9.27 3.59 22.98
CA ASP A 89 8.92 4.06 21.63
C ASP A 89 8.22 5.42 21.61
N THR A 90 7.48 5.76 22.67
CA THR A 90 6.77 7.04 22.76
C THR A 90 7.39 8.01 23.77
N ASN A 91 8.10 7.52 24.78
CA ASN A 91 8.58 8.33 25.90
C ASN A 91 9.94 7.89 26.49
N TRP A 92 10.88 7.46 25.64
CA TRP A 92 12.20 7.00 26.08
C TRP A 92 12.99 8.03 26.90
N SER A 93 12.77 9.34 26.73
CA SER A 93 13.57 10.39 27.37
C SER A 93 13.06 10.81 28.76
N SER A 94 11.98 10.20 29.25
CA SER A 94 11.31 10.59 30.51
C SER A 94 12.20 10.51 31.75
N TRP A 95 13.14 9.57 31.79
CA TRP A 95 14.05 9.35 32.92
C TRP A 95 15.23 10.34 32.99
N ILE A 96 15.52 11.05 31.89
CA ILE A 96 16.72 11.91 31.80
C ILE A 96 16.67 13.05 32.83
N GLY A 97 15.47 13.57 33.13
CA GLY A 97 15.28 14.62 34.13
C GLY A 97 15.67 14.16 35.54
N THR A 98 15.27 12.94 35.92
CA THR A 98 15.67 12.32 37.19
C THR A 98 17.17 12.07 37.22
N ARG A 99 17.75 11.51 36.14
CA ARG A 99 19.20 11.27 36.05
C ARG A 99 20.03 12.53 36.25
N HIS A 100 19.58 13.65 35.68
CA HIS A 100 20.22 14.95 35.86
C HIS A 100 20.19 15.42 37.33
N GLY A 101 19.15 15.10 38.10
CA GLY A 101 19.09 15.44 39.53
C GLY A 101 20.26 14.85 40.35
N ASP A 102 20.79 13.72 39.90
CA ASP A 102 21.91 13.00 40.50
C ASP A 102 23.25 13.27 39.78
N ASP A 103 23.30 14.24 38.86
CA ASP A 103 24.49 14.56 38.06
C ASP A 103 24.88 16.04 38.20
N HIS A 104 26.17 16.32 38.31
CA HIS A 104 26.68 17.69 38.49
C HIS A 104 26.78 18.49 37.18
N ARG A 105 26.66 17.82 36.03
CA ARG A 105 26.72 18.44 34.70
C ARG A 105 25.41 19.14 34.37
N ASP A 106 25.48 20.12 33.48
CA ASP A 106 24.28 20.86 33.07
C ASP A 106 23.26 19.95 32.32
N PRO A 107 21.96 20.32 32.32
CA PRO A 107 20.91 19.49 31.74
C PRO A 107 21.12 19.13 30.26
N LYS A 108 21.74 20.02 29.47
CA LYS A 108 21.96 19.77 28.04
C LYS A 108 23.05 18.72 27.84
N THR A 109 24.11 18.77 28.65
CA THR A 109 25.18 17.78 28.60
C THR A 109 24.66 16.39 28.97
N VAL A 110 23.91 16.26 30.07
CA VAL A 110 23.30 14.97 30.48
C VAL A 110 22.37 14.44 29.39
N HIS A 111 21.50 15.30 28.83
CA HIS A 111 20.62 14.92 27.73
C HIS A 111 21.38 14.43 26.50
N GLN A 112 22.47 15.12 26.13
CA GLN A 112 23.28 14.74 24.97
C GLN A 112 23.96 13.38 25.19
N ILE A 113 24.51 13.11 26.38
CA ILE A 113 25.11 11.81 26.72
C ILE A 113 24.07 10.70 26.59
N ALA A 114 22.87 10.89 27.13
CA ALA A 114 21.78 9.92 27.02
C ALA A 114 21.34 9.67 25.56
N VAL A 115 21.21 10.71 24.75
CA VAL A 115 20.90 10.60 23.31
C VAL A 115 21.99 9.87 22.54
N GLU A 116 23.26 10.17 22.82
CA GLU A 116 24.41 9.53 22.19
C GLU A 116 24.48 8.05 22.57
N GLY A 117 24.28 7.72 23.84
CA GLY A 117 24.19 6.34 24.33
C GLY A 117 23.06 5.55 23.67
N LEU A 118 21.84 6.10 23.64
CA LEU A 118 20.72 5.43 22.98
C LEU A 118 21.00 5.21 21.49
N ARG A 119 21.54 6.22 20.79
CA ARG A 119 21.91 6.09 19.38
C ARG A 119 22.90 4.95 19.19
N THR A 120 23.92 4.84 20.04
CA THR A 120 24.93 3.78 20.00
C THR A 120 24.31 2.40 20.19
N LEU A 121 23.40 2.23 21.16
CA LEU A 121 22.66 0.97 21.38
C LEU A 121 21.75 0.58 20.21
N VAL A 122 21.13 1.56 19.55
CA VAL A 122 20.27 1.34 18.38
C VAL A 122 21.08 0.97 17.14
N VAL A 123 22.19 1.66 16.88
CA VAL A 123 23.07 1.37 15.72
C VAL A 123 23.80 0.03 15.89
N SER A 124 24.17 -0.33 17.11
CA SER A 124 24.74 -1.65 17.44
C SER A 124 23.72 -2.79 17.49
N ARG A 125 22.45 -2.53 17.20
CA ARG A 125 21.37 -3.53 17.19
C ARG A 125 21.18 -4.25 18.53
N VAL A 126 21.50 -3.60 19.64
CA VAL A 126 21.15 -4.09 20.97
C VAL A 126 19.66 -3.83 21.23
N ILE A 127 19.21 -2.64 20.88
CA ILE A 127 17.81 -2.23 20.94
C ILE A 127 17.34 -1.98 19.51
N LEU A 128 16.20 -2.57 19.13
CA LEU A 128 15.53 -2.33 17.86
C LEU A 128 14.20 -1.60 18.13
N PRO A 129 14.18 -0.24 18.09
CA PRO A 129 12.96 0.50 18.37
C PRO A 129 11.84 0.18 17.37
N GLY A 130 10.59 0.29 17.82
CA GLY A 130 9.45 0.21 16.93
C GLY A 130 9.36 1.40 15.98
N LEU A 131 8.53 1.27 14.96
CA LEU A 131 8.26 2.37 14.02
C LEU A 131 7.76 3.67 14.67
N PRO A 132 6.97 3.67 15.77
CA PRO A 132 6.57 4.91 16.45
C PRO A 132 7.76 5.76 16.94
N PHE A 133 8.84 5.14 17.43
CA PHE A 133 10.04 5.84 17.90
C PHE A 133 10.60 6.79 16.85
N PHE A 134 10.74 6.29 15.62
CA PHE A 134 11.32 7.00 14.48
C PHE A 134 10.44 8.14 13.95
N SER A 135 9.15 8.16 14.31
CA SER A 135 8.24 9.26 13.99
C SER A 135 8.34 10.43 14.97
N ARG A 136 8.76 10.16 16.22
CA ARG A 136 8.80 11.12 17.33
C ARG A 136 10.20 11.61 17.66
N SER A 137 11.22 10.78 17.43
CA SER A 137 12.61 11.08 17.76
C SER A 137 13.39 11.49 16.50
N LYS A 138 14.07 12.64 16.59
CA LYS A 138 15.12 12.99 15.61
C LYS A 138 16.39 12.22 15.99
N THR A 139 16.95 11.47 15.05
CA THR A 139 18.16 10.67 15.30
C THR A 139 19.21 10.88 14.22
N LYS A 140 20.48 10.90 14.64
CA LYS A 140 21.64 10.85 13.74
C LYS A 140 21.97 9.42 13.29
N ALA A 141 21.32 8.41 13.89
CA ALA A 141 21.54 6.99 13.58
C ALA A 141 21.32 6.67 12.09
N TYR A 142 20.42 7.38 11.41
CA TYR A 142 20.12 7.09 10.01
C TYR A 142 21.32 7.24 9.07
N ARG A 143 22.13 8.27 9.30
CA ARG A 143 23.35 8.44 8.48
C ARG A 143 24.40 7.42 8.88
N GLN A 144 24.58 7.25 10.19
CA GLN A 144 25.57 6.34 10.76
C GLN A 144 25.40 4.89 10.27
N ILE A 145 24.17 4.36 10.32
CA ILE A 145 23.92 2.97 9.89
C ILE A 145 24.14 2.75 8.39
N ILE A 146 23.94 3.78 7.57
CA ILE A 146 24.20 3.72 6.12
C ILE A 146 25.70 3.80 5.83
N ASP A 147 26.42 4.68 6.54
CA ASP A 147 27.87 4.85 6.39
C ASP A 147 28.65 3.57 6.82
N GLN A 148 28.03 2.70 7.62
CA GLN A 148 28.57 1.39 8.03
C GLN A 148 28.32 0.26 7.01
N GLN A 149 27.58 0.50 5.93
CA GLN A 149 27.29 -0.51 4.91
C GLN A 149 28.39 -0.61 3.85
N ASP A 150 28.31 -1.63 3.00
CA ASP A 150 29.20 -1.78 1.86
C ASP A 150 29.16 -0.53 0.96
N THR A 151 30.29 0.18 0.94
CA THR A 151 30.50 1.40 0.15
C THR A 151 30.27 1.19 -1.34
N ALA A 152 30.56 0.00 -1.88
CA ALA A 152 30.33 -0.31 -3.29
C ALA A 152 28.83 -0.41 -3.60
N LEU A 153 28.06 -1.07 -2.73
CA LEU A 153 26.60 -1.15 -2.87
C LEU A 153 25.93 0.22 -2.73
N VAL A 154 26.34 1.00 -1.73
CA VAL A 154 25.81 2.38 -1.55
C VAL A 154 26.12 3.24 -2.78
N ALA A 155 27.33 3.16 -3.33
CA ALA A 155 27.71 3.88 -4.54
C ALA A 155 26.86 3.47 -5.76
N GLN A 156 26.55 2.18 -5.92
CA GLN A 156 25.65 1.70 -6.98
C GLN A 156 24.23 2.29 -6.84
N MET A 157 23.70 2.37 -5.62
CA MET A 157 22.39 2.98 -5.38
C MET A 157 22.37 4.48 -5.69
N VAL A 158 23.45 5.20 -5.35
CA VAL A 158 23.61 6.63 -5.69
C VAL A 158 23.66 6.82 -7.21
N ALA A 159 24.48 6.03 -7.92
CA ALA A 159 24.56 6.06 -9.38
C ALA A 159 23.20 5.74 -10.03
N HIS A 160 22.44 4.78 -9.49
CA HIS A 160 21.09 4.47 -9.97
C HIS A 160 20.12 5.65 -9.75
N ALA A 161 20.21 6.34 -8.62
CA ALA A 161 19.40 7.52 -8.33
C ALA A 161 19.68 8.68 -9.32
N GLU A 162 20.94 8.87 -9.69
CA GLU A 162 21.37 9.85 -10.69
C GLU A 162 20.87 9.49 -12.10
N ALA A 163 21.08 8.24 -12.52
CA ALA A 163 20.63 7.74 -13.81
C ALA A 163 19.10 7.86 -14.00
N THR A 164 18.34 7.65 -12.93
CA THR A 164 16.87 7.81 -12.92
C THR A 164 16.40 9.25 -12.70
N LYS A 165 17.32 10.22 -12.63
CA LYS A 165 17.06 11.65 -12.37
C LYS A 165 16.19 11.87 -11.11
N LEU A 166 16.41 11.06 -10.07
CA LEU A 166 15.65 11.17 -8.83
C LEU A 166 16.00 12.47 -8.11
N SER A 167 15.01 13.29 -7.77
CA SER A 167 15.28 14.58 -7.12
C SER A 167 15.96 14.42 -5.74
N ALA A 168 16.82 15.36 -5.38
CA ALA A 168 17.56 15.32 -4.10
C ALA A 168 16.66 15.14 -2.86
N ARG A 169 15.44 15.72 -2.89
CA ARG A 169 14.45 15.50 -1.84
C ARG A 169 13.99 14.05 -1.76
N ARG A 170 13.65 13.43 -2.90
CA ARG A 170 13.19 12.04 -2.96
C ARG A 170 14.30 11.05 -2.60
N GLN A 171 15.55 11.35 -2.97
CA GLN A 171 16.72 10.59 -2.53
C GLN A 171 16.86 10.63 -1.01
N ARG A 172 16.80 11.82 -0.40
CA ARG A 172 16.88 11.98 1.05
C ARG A 172 15.76 11.23 1.79
N ASP A 173 14.53 11.34 1.29
CA ASP A 173 13.38 10.62 1.86
C ASP A 173 13.58 9.10 1.75
N ALA A 174 14.12 8.61 0.62
CA ALA A 174 14.37 7.19 0.41
C ALA A 174 15.46 6.64 1.36
N TRP A 175 16.58 7.35 1.51
CA TRP A 175 17.65 6.98 2.44
C TRP A 175 17.19 6.97 3.89
N ALA A 176 16.36 7.94 4.30
CA ALA A 176 15.77 7.96 5.63
C ALA A 176 14.85 6.75 5.89
N VAL A 177 14.10 6.32 4.87
CA VAL A 177 13.28 5.10 4.97
C VAL A 177 14.14 3.85 5.06
N ILE A 178 15.17 3.71 4.21
CA ILE A 178 16.08 2.54 4.21
C ILE A 178 16.73 2.40 5.59
N ALA A 179 17.34 3.48 6.09
CA ALA A 179 17.99 3.47 7.39
C ALA A 179 17.02 3.15 8.53
N ARG A 180 15.79 3.67 8.46
CA ARG A 180 14.73 3.32 9.43
C ARG A 180 14.39 1.84 9.41
N LEU A 181 14.25 1.24 8.22
CA LEU A 181 13.96 -0.19 8.10
C LEU A 181 15.10 -1.03 8.70
N MET A 182 16.35 -0.68 8.42
CA MET A 182 17.52 -1.37 8.99
C MET A 182 17.56 -1.28 10.52
N LEU A 183 17.34 -0.08 11.10
CA LEU A 183 17.34 0.11 12.54
C LEU A 183 16.14 -0.52 13.25
N HIS A 184 15.00 -0.63 12.57
CA HIS A 184 13.79 -1.24 13.12
C HIS A 184 13.83 -2.78 13.06
N THR A 185 14.35 -3.33 11.96
CA THR A 185 14.38 -4.78 11.72
C THR A 185 15.66 -5.45 12.18
N GLY A 186 16.74 -4.68 12.39
CA GLY A 186 18.08 -5.19 12.66
C GLY A 186 18.79 -5.78 11.43
N LYS A 187 18.23 -5.62 10.23
CA LYS A 187 18.79 -6.14 8.98
C LYS A 187 19.84 -5.20 8.39
N ASP A 188 20.82 -5.77 7.69
CA ASP A 188 21.69 -5.03 6.79
C ASP A 188 20.98 -4.66 5.50
N LEU A 189 21.57 -3.73 4.74
CA LEU A 189 20.99 -3.22 3.50
C LEU A 189 20.66 -4.33 2.49
N PRO A 190 21.53 -5.35 2.24
CA PRO A 190 21.23 -6.42 1.31
C PRO A 190 20.07 -7.34 1.74
N ASP A 191 19.79 -7.40 3.04
CA ASP A 191 18.79 -8.31 3.62
C ASP A 191 17.39 -7.70 3.71
N LEU A 192 17.24 -6.42 3.33
CA LEU A 192 15.95 -5.76 3.26
C LEU A 192 15.05 -6.42 2.21
N ALA A 193 13.80 -6.66 2.58
CA ALA A 193 12.84 -7.39 1.76
C ALA A 193 11.56 -6.58 1.48
N VAL A 194 10.71 -7.14 0.60
CA VAL A 194 9.42 -6.56 0.23
C VAL A 194 8.53 -6.37 1.47
N GLU A 195 8.57 -7.35 2.38
CA GLU A 195 7.78 -7.41 3.61
C GLU A 195 8.11 -6.24 4.55
N ASP A 196 9.36 -5.79 4.61
CA ASP A 196 9.77 -4.67 5.48
C ASP A 196 9.16 -3.35 4.99
N ILE A 197 9.10 -3.15 3.67
CA ILE A 197 8.43 -2.00 3.05
C ILE A 197 6.92 -2.08 3.28
N PHE A 198 6.33 -3.28 3.18
CA PHE A 198 4.91 -3.48 3.45
C PHE A 198 4.54 -3.23 4.90
N ALA A 199 5.35 -3.67 5.86
CA ALA A 199 5.17 -3.39 7.29
C ALA A 199 5.17 -1.89 7.58
N LEU A 200 6.17 -1.15 7.06
CA LEU A 200 6.22 0.30 7.21
C LEU A 200 5.02 1.01 6.58
N ARG A 201 4.59 0.56 5.40
CA ARG A 201 3.39 1.09 4.74
C ARG A 201 2.13 0.84 5.57
N ALA A 202 1.97 -0.38 6.11
CA ALA A 202 0.83 -0.79 6.91
C ALA A 202 0.76 0.04 8.20
N HIS A 203 1.88 0.20 8.91
CA HIS A 203 2.00 1.07 10.08
C HIS A 203 1.52 2.51 9.79
N TYR A 204 2.03 3.12 8.72
CA TYR A 204 1.64 4.49 8.36
C TYR A 204 0.17 4.59 7.95
N GLN A 205 -0.36 3.57 7.27
CA GLN A 205 -1.76 3.56 6.89
C GLN A 205 -2.67 3.44 8.12
N ALA A 206 -2.32 2.59 9.09
CA ALA A 206 -3.07 2.41 10.33
C ALA A 206 -3.06 3.65 11.22
N HIS A 207 -1.89 4.26 11.43
CA HIS A 207 -1.71 5.35 12.40
C HIS A 207 -1.84 6.77 11.83
N HIS A 208 -1.77 6.94 10.50
CA HIS A 208 -1.80 8.26 9.86
C HIS A 208 -2.79 8.37 8.67
N GLY A 209 -3.47 7.29 8.29
CA GLY A 209 -4.42 7.29 7.18
C GLY A 209 -3.79 7.56 5.80
N ARG A 210 -2.45 7.54 5.69
CA ARG A 210 -1.71 7.81 4.45
C ARG A 210 -0.42 6.98 4.39
N PRO A 211 0.07 6.60 3.19
CA PRO A 211 1.36 5.90 3.06
C PRO A 211 2.54 6.75 3.54
N ALA A 212 3.61 6.10 4.01
CA ALA A 212 4.84 6.80 4.37
C ALA A 212 5.44 7.53 3.15
N PRO A 213 5.95 8.76 3.32
CA PRO A 213 6.67 9.44 2.25
C PRO A 213 7.94 8.64 1.89
N GLY A 214 8.37 8.72 0.64
CA GLY A 214 9.61 8.07 0.19
C GLY A 214 9.49 6.61 -0.22
N LEU A 215 8.45 5.85 0.17
CA LEU A 215 8.37 4.39 -0.11
C LEU A 215 8.54 4.01 -1.59
N GLY A 216 7.94 4.78 -2.51
CA GLY A 216 8.10 4.52 -3.94
C GLY A 216 9.51 4.79 -4.46
N ALA A 217 10.21 5.77 -3.87
CA ALA A 217 11.61 6.04 -4.18
C ALA A 217 12.53 4.97 -3.57
N THR A 218 12.28 4.57 -2.32
CA THR A 218 12.99 3.45 -1.67
C THR A 218 12.88 2.17 -2.48
N TRP A 219 11.66 1.79 -2.89
CA TRP A 219 11.46 0.61 -3.74
C TRP A 219 12.29 0.68 -5.02
N MET A 220 12.27 1.84 -5.69
CA MET A 220 13.01 2.05 -6.93
C MET A 220 14.52 1.91 -6.73
N LEU A 221 15.08 2.47 -5.64
CA LEU A 221 16.52 2.34 -5.36
C LEU A 221 16.91 0.90 -5.05
N LEU A 222 16.15 0.19 -4.20
CA LEU A 222 16.45 -1.20 -3.84
C LEU A 222 16.28 -2.16 -5.04
N ALA A 223 15.27 -1.95 -5.89
CA ALA A 223 15.11 -2.71 -7.13
C ALA A 223 16.17 -2.37 -8.19
N GLY A 224 16.79 -1.20 -8.09
CA GLY A 224 17.86 -0.75 -8.99
C GLY A 224 19.19 -1.45 -8.77
N VAL A 225 19.41 -2.00 -7.57
CA VAL A 225 20.59 -2.78 -7.18
C VAL A 225 20.24 -4.24 -6.86
N ASP A 226 19.11 -4.71 -7.41
CA ASP A 226 18.68 -6.11 -7.35
C ASP A 226 18.42 -6.68 -5.93
N ILE A 227 18.31 -5.85 -4.89
CA ILE A 227 17.81 -6.24 -3.55
C ILE A 227 16.32 -6.61 -3.62
N LEU A 228 15.55 -5.84 -4.39
CA LEU A 228 14.17 -6.17 -4.75
C LEU A 228 14.09 -6.60 -6.23
N PRO A 229 13.01 -7.28 -6.66
CA PRO A 229 12.88 -7.72 -8.04
C PRO A 229 13.04 -6.57 -9.04
N LYS A 230 13.98 -6.73 -9.98
CA LYS A 230 14.31 -5.73 -10.99
C LYS A 230 13.10 -5.34 -11.84
N GLY A 231 12.96 -4.05 -12.14
CA GLY A 231 11.85 -3.53 -12.95
C GLY A 231 10.48 -3.60 -12.26
N SER A 232 10.41 -4.03 -11.00
CA SER A 232 9.18 -4.01 -10.21
C SER A 232 8.89 -2.60 -9.68
N SER A 233 7.65 -2.40 -9.21
CA SER A 233 7.28 -1.18 -8.50
C SER A 233 6.43 -1.53 -7.29
N LEU A 234 6.50 -0.70 -6.24
CA LEU A 234 5.66 -0.84 -5.05
C LEU A 234 4.17 -0.97 -5.43
N ARG A 235 3.70 -0.19 -6.41
CA ARG A 235 2.30 -0.29 -6.88
C ARG A 235 2.00 -1.66 -7.48
N ALA A 236 2.90 -2.23 -8.28
CA ALA A 236 2.69 -3.54 -8.87
C ALA A 236 2.71 -4.64 -7.80
N ALA A 237 3.66 -4.58 -6.85
CA ALA A 237 3.78 -5.54 -5.77
C ALA A 237 2.60 -5.52 -4.80
N LEU A 238 2.01 -4.34 -4.57
CA LEU A 238 0.82 -4.18 -3.74
C LEU A 238 -0.48 -4.57 -4.44
N ARG A 239 -0.50 -4.81 -5.76
CA ARG A 239 -1.73 -5.24 -6.42
C ARG A 239 -2.11 -6.62 -5.86
N PRO A 240 -3.32 -6.79 -5.31
CA PRO A 240 -3.87 -8.11 -5.04
C PRO A 240 -3.79 -8.89 -6.35
N GLY A 241 -3.32 -10.13 -6.26
CA GLY A 241 -3.37 -11.06 -7.38
C GLY A 241 -4.81 -11.31 -7.85
N GLN A 242 -4.97 -12.31 -8.69
CA GLN A 242 -6.32 -12.78 -9.06
C GLN A 242 -7.05 -13.24 -7.79
N HIS A 243 -8.26 -12.72 -7.57
CA HIS A 243 -9.09 -13.13 -6.46
C HIS A 243 -9.77 -14.47 -6.79
N SER A 244 -10.04 -15.27 -5.74
CA SER A 244 -10.85 -16.48 -5.89
C SER A 244 -12.26 -16.16 -6.40
N VAL A 245 -12.91 -17.13 -7.02
CA VAL A 245 -14.30 -16.97 -7.48
C VAL A 245 -15.23 -16.66 -6.31
N HIS A 246 -15.04 -17.32 -5.17
CA HIS A 246 -15.73 -17.00 -3.92
C HIS A 246 -15.67 -15.50 -3.60
N TYR A 247 -14.47 -14.92 -3.58
CA TYR A 247 -14.32 -13.48 -3.33
C TYR A 247 -15.00 -12.63 -4.42
N LEU A 248 -14.91 -13.03 -5.69
CA LEU A 248 -15.55 -12.31 -6.80
C LEU A 248 -17.08 -12.28 -6.68
N VAL A 249 -17.69 -13.27 -6.04
CA VAL A 249 -19.13 -13.33 -5.74
C VAL A 249 -19.45 -12.58 -4.44
N ASP A 250 -18.78 -12.91 -3.35
CA ASP A 250 -19.08 -12.44 -1.99
C ASP A 250 -18.91 -10.93 -1.82
N ARG A 251 -18.02 -10.31 -2.61
CA ARG A 251 -17.82 -8.85 -2.61
C ARG A 251 -19.06 -8.02 -2.92
N TYR A 252 -20.11 -8.64 -3.47
CA TYR A 252 -21.37 -7.98 -3.76
C TYR A 252 -22.38 -8.08 -2.60
N GLY A 253 -22.03 -8.77 -1.52
CA GLY A 253 -22.89 -8.91 -0.33
C GLY A 253 -24.11 -9.78 -0.58
N ILE A 254 -23.96 -10.82 -1.41
CA ILE A 254 -25.01 -11.84 -1.58
C ILE A 254 -25.16 -12.61 -0.28
N SER A 255 -26.41 -12.90 0.08
CA SER A 255 -26.74 -13.70 1.25
C SER A 255 -26.13 -15.10 1.15
N ALA A 256 -25.54 -15.59 2.24
CA ALA A 256 -25.03 -16.95 2.28
C ALA A 256 -26.17 -17.95 2.02
N GLY A 257 -25.96 -18.91 1.12
CA GLY A 257 -26.98 -19.89 0.79
C GLY A 257 -26.80 -20.56 -0.58
N PRO A 258 -27.77 -21.41 -0.96
CA PRO A 258 -27.62 -22.29 -2.11
C PRO A 258 -27.41 -21.57 -3.46
N VAL A 259 -28.11 -20.46 -3.73
CA VAL A 259 -27.91 -19.72 -4.99
C VAL A 259 -26.51 -19.09 -5.06
N ARG A 260 -25.98 -18.59 -3.94
CA ARG A 260 -24.60 -18.08 -3.88
C ARG A 260 -23.61 -19.17 -4.27
N ASP A 261 -23.78 -20.37 -3.71
CA ASP A 261 -22.90 -21.50 -3.99
C ASP A 261 -23.03 -21.98 -5.44
N LEU A 262 -24.23 -21.95 -6.02
CA LEU A 262 -24.43 -22.19 -7.44
C LEU A 262 -23.71 -21.16 -8.33
N LEU A 263 -23.78 -19.87 -7.99
CA LEU A 263 -23.07 -18.82 -8.74
C LEU A 263 -21.55 -19.00 -8.67
N VAL A 264 -21.02 -19.35 -7.50
CA VAL A 264 -19.60 -19.69 -7.33
C VAL A 264 -19.24 -20.89 -8.20
N ARG A 265 -20.01 -21.98 -8.10
CA ARG A 265 -19.78 -23.19 -8.88
C ARG A 265 -19.78 -22.91 -10.39
N TYR A 266 -20.76 -22.14 -10.86
CA TYR A 266 -20.84 -21.73 -12.26
C TYR A 266 -19.60 -20.98 -12.70
N LEU A 267 -19.14 -20.02 -11.90
CA LEU A 267 -17.97 -19.21 -12.24
C LEU A 267 -16.64 -19.99 -12.13
N GLU A 268 -16.51 -20.97 -11.23
CA GLU A 268 -15.33 -21.87 -11.20
C GLU A 268 -15.26 -22.74 -12.47
N GLU A 269 -16.39 -23.24 -12.97
CA GLU A 269 -16.43 -23.96 -14.25
C GLU A 269 -16.03 -23.02 -15.40
N ARG A 270 -16.62 -21.81 -15.45
CA ARG A 270 -16.30 -20.82 -16.51
C ARG A 270 -14.84 -20.37 -16.49
N LYS A 271 -14.20 -20.31 -15.33
CA LYS A 271 -12.79 -19.87 -15.15
C LYS A 271 -11.81 -20.68 -15.99
N THR A 272 -12.11 -21.94 -16.32
CA THR A 272 -11.26 -22.79 -17.17
C THR A 272 -11.23 -22.34 -18.63
N SER A 273 -12.23 -21.59 -19.08
CA SER A 273 -12.45 -21.24 -20.49
C SER A 273 -12.35 -19.74 -20.80
N VAL A 274 -12.15 -18.88 -19.80
CA VAL A 274 -12.13 -17.42 -19.97
C VAL A 274 -10.95 -16.77 -19.23
N ASP A 275 -10.49 -15.62 -19.73
CA ASP A 275 -9.50 -14.81 -19.02
C ASP A 275 -10.10 -14.18 -17.75
N TYR A 276 -9.23 -13.78 -16.81
CA TYR A 276 -9.64 -13.23 -15.52
C TYR A 276 -10.46 -11.93 -15.62
N THR A 277 -10.24 -11.10 -16.65
CA THR A 277 -11.03 -9.88 -16.86
C THR A 277 -12.46 -10.23 -17.24
N THR A 278 -12.62 -11.23 -18.11
CA THR A 278 -13.92 -11.78 -18.48
C THR A 278 -14.61 -12.43 -17.27
N LEU A 279 -13.90 -13.27 -16.50
CA LEU A 279 -14.42 -13.89 -15.27
C LEU A 279 -14.93 -12.85 -14.27
N LYS A 280 -14.14 -11.79 -14.01
CA LYS A 280 -14.53 -10.68 -13.14
C LYS A 280 -15.76 -9.94 -13.65
N SER A 281 -15.91 -9.81 -14.97
CA SER A 281 -17.11 -9.21 -15.57
C SER A 281 -18.34 -10.10 -15.37
N LEU A 282 -18.23 -11.42 -15.58
CA LEU A 282 -19.30 -12.38 -15.33
C LEU A 282 -19.77 -12.32 -13.87
N ALA A 283 -18.84 -12.35 -12.91
CA ALA A 283 -19.15 -12.21 -11.49
C ALA A 283 -19.92 -10.92 -11.19
N ARG A 284 -19.45 -9.77 -11.71
CA ARG A 284 -20.17 -8.50 -11.55
C ARG A 284 -21.58 -8.53 -12.12
N MET A 285 -21.78 -9.14 -13.29
CA MET A 285 -23.08 -9.15 -13.96
C MET A 285 -24.07 -10.09 -13.27
N LEU A 286 -23.62 -11.28 -12.84
CA LEU A 286 -24.47 -12.28 -12.20
C LEU A 286 -24.68 -12.00 -10.71
N ALA A 287 -23.59 -11.78 -9.97
CA ALA A 287 -23.68 -11.55 -8.54
C ALA A 287 -24.17 -10.12 -8.24
N GLY A 288 -23.45 -9.12 -8.74
CA GLY A 288 -23.71 -7.72 -8.39
C GLY A 288 -24.94 -7.10 -9.05
N ASN A 289 -25.04 -7.17 -10.38
CA ASN A 289 -26.11 -6.50 -11.11
C ASN A 289 -27.44 -7.28 -11.10
N PHE A 290 -27.38 -8.60 -10.94
CA PHE A 290 -28.56 -9.46 -10.98
C PHE A 290 -28.98 -9.88 -9.57
N TRP A 291 -28.26 -10.81 -8.94
CA TRP A 291 -28.76 -11.45 -7.73
C TRP A 291 -28.81 -10.54 -6.50
N THR A 292 -27.77 -9.73 -6.26
CA THR A 292 -27.76 -8.74 -5.17
C THR A 292 -28.88 -7.70 -5.32
N ASP A 293 -29.21 -7.28 -6.54
CA ASP A 293 -30.33 -6.36 -6.75
C ASP A 293 -31.67 -7.03 -6.43
N LEU A 294 -31.83 -8.29 -6.83
CA LEU A 294 -33.01 -9.08 -6.48
C LEU A 294 -33.18 -9.19 -4.96
N GLU A 295 -32.18 -9.67 -4.23
CA GLU A 295 -32.26 -9.80 -2.76
C GLU A 295 -32.53 -8.47 -2.06
N ARG A 296 -31.97 -7.36 -2.56
CA ARG A 296 -32.19 -6.03 -1.98
C ARG A 296 -33.65 -5.58 -2.07
N HIS A 297 -34.33 -5.92 -3.16
CA HIS A 297 -35.71 -5.48 -3.42
C HIS A 297 -36.76 -6.54 -3.08
N HIS A 298 -36.33 -7.79 -2.94
CA HIS A 298 -37.14 -8.98 -2.65
C HIS A 298 -36.41 -9.83 -1.60
N PRO A 299 -36.44 -9.44 -0.30
CA PRO A 299 -35.72 -10.12 0.77
C PRO A 299 -36.10 -11.59 0.93
N GLU A 300 -37.28 -12.00 0.47
CA GLU A 300 -37.73 -13.40 0.41
C GLU A 300 -36.85 -14.29 -0.49
N LEU A 301 -36.09 -13.70 -1.42
CA LEU A 301 -35.14 -14.42 -2.26
C LEU A 301 -33.78 -14.64 -1.57
N ALA A 302 -33.51 -13.96 -0.45
CA ALA A 302 -32.25 -14.11 0.26
C ALA A 302 -32.11 -15.53 0.84
N GLY A 303 -31.07 -16.24 0.43
CA GLY A 303 -30.80 -17.62 0.88
C GLY A 303 -31.73 -18.69 0.30
N THR A 304 -32.52 -18.37 -0.73
CA THR A 304 -33.37 -19.34 -1.43
C THR A 304 -32.55 -20.44 -2.11
N ASP A 305 -33.20 -21.58 -2.35
CA ASP A 305 -32.70 -22.74 -3.09
C ASP A 305 -33.28 -22.85 -4.50
N SER A 306 -33.93 -21.79 -5.01
CA SER A 306 -34.55 -21.77 -6.33
C SER A 306 -34.09 -20.59 -7.18
N LEU A 307 -33.90 -20.85 -8.47
CA LEU A 307 -33.69 -19.81 -9.50
C LEU A 307 -35.01 -19.36 -10.15
N ALA A 308 -36.16 -19.95 -9.78
CA ALA A 308 -37.44 -19.56 -10.37
C ALA A 308 -37.84 -18.16 -9.87
N LEU A 309 -38.02 -17.22 -10.79
CA LEU A 309 -38.39 -15.84 -10.46
C LEU A 309 -39.78 -15.50 -11.01
N PRO A 310 -40.67 -14.87 -10.21
CA PRO A 310 -41.92 -14.33 -10.70
C PRO A 310 -41.69 -13.27 -11.78
N LYS A 311 -42.63 -13.16 -12.73
CA LYS A 311 -42.48 -12.26 -13.89
C LYS A 311 -42.38 -10.79 -13.47
N GLU A 312 -43.08 -10.42 -12.43
CA GLU A 312 -43.16 -9.07 -11.86
C GLU A 312 -41.80 -8.65 -11.28
N VAL A 313 -41.16 -9.56 -10.53
CA VAL A 313 -39.80 -9.40 -9.98
C VAL A 313 -38.79 -9.16 -11.11
N VAL A 314 -38.84 -10.00 -12.16
CA VAL A 314 -37.94 -9.89 -13.31
C VAL A 314 -38.14 -8.58 -14.07
N THR A 315 -39.39 -8.15 -14.25
CA THR A 315 -39.73 -6.91 -14.95
C THR A 315 -39.20 -5.70 -14.20
N ALA A 316 -39.47 -5.62 -12.89
CA ALA A 316 -38.98 -4.54 -12.03
C ALA A 316 -37.44 -4.49 -11.98
N TRP A 317 -36.78 -5.65 -11.94
CA TRP A 317 -35.32 -5.73 -12.01
C TRP A 317 -34.76 -5.18 -13.33
N LYS A 318 -35.37 -5.54 -14.48
CA LYS A 318 -34.95 -5.02 -15.80
C LYS A 318 -35.06 -3.49 -15.87
N GLU A 319 -36.12 -2.91 -15.32
CA GLU A 319 -36.31 -1.46 -15.27
C GLU A 319 -35.23 -0.76 -14.44
N ARG A 320 -34.93 -1.28 -13.24
CA ARG A 320 -33.83 -0.77 -12.40
C ARG A 320 -32.48 -0.92 -13.07
N LEU A 321 -32.21 -2.07 -13.69
CA LEU A 321 -30.93 -2.35 -14.35
C LEU A 321 -30.66 -1.39 -15.51
N ALA A 322 -31.68 -0.90 -16.20
CA ALA A 322 -31.56 -0.03 -17.37
C ALA A 322 -30.86 1.31 -17.08
N VAL A 323 -30.83 1.73 -15.81
CA VAL A 323 -30.33 3.03 -15.39
C VAL A 323 -29.25 2.88 -14.33
N ILE A 324 -28.23 3.74 -14.39
CA ILE A 324 -27.23 3.91 -13.33
C ILE A 324 -27.52 5.24 -12.63
N VAL A 325 -27.73 5.17 -11.32
CA VAL A 325 -27.88 6.34 -10.44
C VAL A 325 -26.52 6.67 -9.83
N SER A 326 -26.05 7.88 -10.09
CA SER A 326 -24.81 8.42 -9.52
C SER A 326 -25.02 8.87 -8.06
N PRO A 327 -23.95 9.04 -7.26
CA PRO A 327 -24.07 9.49 -5.86
C PRO A 327 -24.72 10.87 -5.70
N ASP A 328 -24.64 11.72 -6.73
CA ASP A 328 -25.27 13.03 -6.81
C ASP A 328 -26.75 12.98 -7.23
N GLY A 329 -27.30 11.77 -7.42
CA GLY A 329 -28.68 11.55 -7.85
C GLY A 329 -28.90 11.61 -9.37
N SER A 330 -27.89 11.96 -10.16
CA SER A 330 -28.01 11.98 -11.62
C SER A 330 -28.18 10.57 -12.19
N THR A 331 -29.00 10.44 -13.24
CA THR A 331 -29.27 9.15 -13.87
C THR A 331 -28.73 9.09 -15.29
N ARG A 332 -28.20 7.93 -15.69
CA ARG A 332 -27.78 7.69 -17.07
C ARG A 332 -28.10 6.26 -17.52
N PRO A 333 -28.36 6.04 -18.82
CA PRO A 333 -28.56 4.70 -19.35
C PRO A 333 -27.35 3.78 -19.10
N ARG A 334 -27.63 2.53 -18.78
CA ARG A 334 -26.60 1.50 -18.58
C ARG A 334 -26.01 1.05 -19.92
N ALA A 335 -24.70 1.28 -20.07
CA ALA A 335 -23.96 0.97 -21.29
C ALA A 335 -23.79 -0.54 -21.55
N ASP A 336 -23.86 -1.38 -20.52
CA ASP A 336 -23.74 -2.84 -20.58
C ASP A 336 -25.07 -3.58 -20.33
N PHE A 337 -26.21 -2.90 -20.46
CA PHE A 337 -27.54 -3.46 -20.16
C PHE A 337 -27.80 -4.80 -20.87
N LEU A 338 -27.62 -4.85 -22.20
CA LEU A 338 -27.83 -6.09 -22.96
C LEU A 338 -26.79 -7.16 -22.65
N ASP A 339 -25.56 -6.78 -22.27
CA ASP A 339 -24.52 -7.73 -21.87
C ASP A 339 -24.90 -8.43 -20.56
N VAL A 340 -25.50 -7.70 -19.61
CA VAL A 340 -26.04 -8.28 -18.37
C VAL A 340 -27.19 -9.24 -18.68
N LEU A 341 -28.17 -8.82 -19.49
CA LEU A 341 -29.30 -9.69 -19.85
C LEU A 341 -28.84 -10.97 -20.56
N MET A 342 -27.90 -10.84 -21.50
CA MET A 342 -27.32 -12.01 -22.16
C MET A 342 -26.56 -12.91 -21.20
N THR A 343 -25.79 -12.35 -20.28
CA THR A 343 -25.03 -13.13 -19.30
C THR A 343 -25.96 -13.91 -18.37
N VAL A 344 -27.03 -13.28 -17.88
CA VAL A 344 -28.06 -13.95 -17.07
C VAL A 344 -28.75 -15.05 -17.89
N ARG A 345 -29.13 -14.76 -19.15
CA ARG A 345 -29.73 -15.77 -20.04
C ARG A 345 -28.81 -16.97 -20.25
N SER A 346 -27.53 -16.73 -20.53
CA SER A 346 -26.54 -17.78 -20.72
C SER A 346 -26.36 -18.61 -19.45
N PHE A 347 -26.28 -17.99 -18.28
CA PHE A 347 -26.20 -18.72 -17.00
C PHE A 347 -27.33 -19.75 -16.83
N TYR A 348 -28.59 -19.36 -17.04
CA TYR A 348 -29.74 -20.29 -16.92
C TYR A 348 -29.73 -21.40 -17.98
N LEU A 349 -29.23 -21.11 -19.17
CA LEU A 349 -29.13 -22.11 -20.25
C LEU A 349 -27.96 -23.07 -20.04
N ASP A 350 -26.81 -22.56 -19.58
CA ASP A 350 -25.63 -23.34 -19.24
C ASP A 350 -25.96 -24.31 -18.08
N VAL A 351 -26.64 -23.84 -17.02
CA VAL A 351 -27.09 -24.71 -15.90
C VAL A 351 -28.00 -25.84 -16.41
N ARG A 352 -28.90 -25.55 -17.34
CA ARG A 352 -29.78 -26.57 -17.96
C ARG A 352 -29.00 -27.58 -18.78
N ASP A 353 -28.05 -27.13 -19.57
CA ASP A 353 -27.22 -27.99 -20.42
C ASP A 353 -26.29 -28.87 -19.57
N TRP A 354 -25.67 -28.30 -18.55
CA TRP A 354 -24.80 -29.04 -17.62
C TRP A 354 -25.57 -30.07 -16.79
N ALA A 355 -26.84 -29.82 -16.48
CA ALA A 355 -27.69 -30.78 -15.79
C ALA A 355 -27.88 -32.10 -16.56
N LEU A 356 -27.62 -32.13 -17.87
CA LEU A 356 -27.62 -33.37 -18.67
C LEU A 356 -26.47 -34.31 -18.30
N HIS A 357 -25.37 -33.75 -17.78
CA HIS A 357 -24.15 -34.49 -17.43
C HIS A 357 -23.92 -34.53 -15.91
N ASP A 358 -24.57 -33.65 -15.16
CA ASP A 358 -24.52 -33.59 -13.70
C ASP A 358 -25.90 -33.43 -13.08
N ALA A 359 -26.43 -34.53 -12.55
CA ALA A 359 -27.76 -34.59 -11.94
C ALA A 359 -27.93 -33.67 -10.71
N SER A 360 -26.85 -33.27 -10.03
CA SER A 360 -26.93 -32.34 -8.90
C SER A 360 -27.43 -30.94 -9.31
N LEU A 361 -27.36 -30.60 -10.60
CA LEU A 361 -27.89 -29.36 -11.15
C LEU A 361 -29.38 -29.44 -11.50
N ALA A 362 -29.98 -30.63 -11.53
CA ALA A 362 -31.38 -30.80 -11.93
C ALA A 362 -32.39 -29.95 -11.12
N PRO A 363 -32.27 -29.80 -9.78
CA PRO A 363 -33.17 -28.92 -9.00
C PRO A 363 -33.10 -27.44 -9.41
N TRP A 364 -31.99 -27.01 -10.03
CA TRP A 364 -31.76 -25.63 -10.44
C TRP A 364 -32.29 -25.32 -11.84
N VAL A 365 -32.72 -26.33 -12.59
CA VAL A 365 -33.17 -26.16 -13.96
C VAL A 365 -34.56 -25.54 -14.01
N VAL A 366 -34.60 -24.26 -14.34
CA VAL A 366 -35.84 -23.48 -14.49
C VAL A 366 -35.87 -22.73 -15.83
N ALA A 367 -36.98 -22.06 -16.13
CA ALA A 367 -37.07 -21.19 -17.30
C ALA A 367 -36.19 -19.94 -17.11
N SER A 368 -35.43 -19.56 -18.14
CA SER A 368 -34.66 -18.31 -18.11
C SER A 368 -35.60 -17.11 -17.97
N PRO A 369 -35.37 -16.20 -17.00
CA PRO A 369 -36.16 -14.96 -16.84
C PRO A 369 -35.99 -13.99 -18.02
N ILE A 370 -34.95 -14.22 -18.83
CA ILE A 370 -34.65 -13.46 -20.03
C ILE A 370 -35.10 -14.25 -21.25
N THR A 371 -35.98 -13.67 -22.05
CA THR A 371 -36.48 -14.25 -23.32
C THR A 371 -35.56 -13.93 -24.49
N ARG A 372 -35.81 -14.54 -25.66
CA ARG A 372 -35.08 -14.15 -26.90
C ARG A 372 -35.40 -12.71 -27.32
N ALA A 373 -36.60 -12.22 -27.05
CA ALA A 373 -37.02 -10.86 -27.38
C ALA A 373 -36.28 -9.81 -26.55
N ASP A 374 -36.03 -10.09 -25.26
CA ASP A 374 -35.28 -9.18 -24.36
C ASP A 374 -33.87 -8.88 -24.84
N VAL A 375 -33.25 -9.81 -25.57
CA VAL A 375 -31.87 -9.69 -26.07
C VAL A 375 -31.81 -9.43 -27.58
N ALA A 376 -32.97 -9.22 -28.22
CA ALA A 376 -33.06 -8.85 -29.62
C ALA A 376 -32.30 -7.53 -29.85
N GLY A 377 -31.42 -7.50 -30.86
CA GLY A 377 -30.60 -6.32 -31.16
C GLY A 377 -29.24 -6.26 -30.47
N ASN A 378 -28.87 -7.24 -29.62
CA ASN A 378 -27.53 -7.26 -29.02
C ASN A 378 -26.41 -7.30 -30.06
N ALA A 379 -26.58 -8.06 -31.14
CA ALA A 379 -25.62 -8.11 -32.26
C ALA A 379 -25.39 -6.73 -32.88
N LYS A 380 -26.48 -5.97 -33.14
CA LYS A 380 -26.41 -4.60 -33.65
C LYS A 380 -25.70 -3.67 -32.66
N ARG A 381 -26.01 -3.76 -31.37
CA ARG A 381 -25.36 -2.95 -30.32
C ARG A 381 -23.86 -3.24 -30.22
N ARG A 382 -23.45 -4.51 -30.31
CA ARG A 382 -22.04 -4.94 -30.30
C ARG A 382 -21.28 -4.30 -31.47
N LEU A 383 -21.86 -4.35 -32.67
CA LEU A 383 -21.30 -3.70 -33.86
C LEU A 383 -21.20 -2.17 -33.68
N SER A 384 -22.24 -1.52 -33.15
CA SER A 384 -22.21 -0.07 -32.86
C SER A 384 -21.18 0.29 -31.77
N HIS A 385 -20.94 -0.57 -30.78
CA HIS A 385 -19.90 -0.37 -29.79
C HIS A 385 -18.50 -0.51 -30.40
N GLN A 386 -18.28 -1.55 -31.21
CA GLN A 386 -17.03 -1.74 -31.95
C GLN A 386 -16.76 -0.56 -32.89
N ALA A 387 -17.77 -0.08 -33.61
CA ALA A 387 -17.67 1.10 -34.46
C ALA A 387 -17.27 2.36 -33.66
N ARG A 388 -17.86 2.59 -32.48
CA ARG A 388 -17.47 3.70 -31.58
C ARG A 388 -16.03 3.57 -31.09
N ILE A 389 -15.57 2.37 -30.73
CA ILE A 389 -14.17 2.13 -30.36
C ILE A 389 -13.25 2.44 -31.55
N HIS A 390 -13.54 1.89 -32.73
CA HIS A 390 -12.74 2.12 -33.93
C HIS A 390 -12.72 3.61 -34.32
N GLN A 391 -13.84 4.31 -34.18
CA GLN A 391 -13.91 5.75 -34.40
C GLN A 391 -13.03 6.51 -33.41
N ARG A 392 -13.14 6.20 -32.11
CA ARG A 392 -12.29 6.79 -31.07
C ARG A 392 -10.81 6.53 -31.30
N ILE A 393 -10.43 5.34 -31.78
CA ILE A 393 -9.06 4.99 -32.15
C ILE A 393 -8.62 5.86 -33.33
N ARG A 394 -9.42 5.95 -34.41
CA ARG A 394 -9.11 6.78 -35.58
C ARG A 394 -8.96 8.26 -35.25
N GLU A 395 -9.77 8.79 -34.34
CA GLU A 395 -9.70 10.19 -33.90
C GLU A 395 -8.51 10.46 -32.97
N ARG A 396 -8.19 9.53 -32.05
CA ARG A 396 -7.22 9.78 -30.98
C ARG A 396 -5.81 9.31 -31.27
N VAL A 397 -5.62 8.20 -31.97
CA VAL A 397 -4.27 7.66 -32.28
C VAL A 397 -3.41 8.69 -33.04
N PRO A 398 -3.93 9.43 -34.04
CA PRO A 398 -3.14 10.46 -34.72
C PRO A 398 -2.75 11.64 -33.81
N LEU A 399 -3.40 11.81 -32.66
CA LEU A 399 -3.05 12.85 -31.68
C LEU A 399 -1.91 12.41 -30.76
N VAL A 400 -1.63 11.11 -30.63
CA VAL A 400 -0.58 10.59 -29.73
C VAL A 400 0.80 11.19 -30.07
N PRO A 401 1.25 11.24 -31.34
CA PRO A 401 2.52 11.90 -31.68
C PRO A 401 2.55 13.38 -31.29
N LYS A 402 1.43 14.10 -31.46
CA LYS A 402 1.33 15.52 -31.07
C LYS A 402 1.41 15.69 -29.55
N MET A 403 0.76 14.81 -28.79
CA MET A 403 0.84 14.79 -27.33
C MET A 403 2.26 14.47 -26.86
N LEU A 404 2.92 13.48 -27.47
CA LEU A 404 4.32 13.15 -27.16
C LEU A 404 5.26 14.31 -27.47
N ALA A 405 5.09 14.96 -28.64
CA ALA A 405 5.88 16.14 -29.00
C ALA A 405 5.65 17.29 -28.00
N ARG A 406 4.42 17.51 -27.54
CA ARG A 406 4.11 18.51 -26.52
C ARG A 406 4.74 18.18 -25.17
N LEU A 407 4.62 16.93 -24.70
CA LEU A 407 5.25 16.47 -23.45
C LEU A 407 6.77 16.59 -23.51
N GLU A 408 7.37 16.27 -24.65
CA GLU A 408 8.80 16.42 -24.88
C GLU A 408 9.21 17.90 -24.89
N GLN A 409 8.40 18.79 -25.47
CA GLN A 409 8.64 20.24 -25.39
C GLN A 409 8.51 20.74 -23.95
N GLU A 410 7.47 20.33 -23.22
CA GLU A 410 7.29 20.68 -21.79
C GLU A 410 8.45 20.17 -20.93
N ARG A 411 8.99 18.97 -21.23
CA ARG A 411 10.19 18.45 -20.59
C ARG A 411 11.41 19.34 -20.85
N ARG A 412 11.64 19.73 -22.12
CA ARG A 412 12.75 20.63 -22.50
C ARG A 412 12.60 22.00 -21.87
N ASP A 413 11.39 22.55 -21.87
CA ASP A 413 11.07 23.83 -21.26
C ASP A 413 11.34 23.79 -19.75
N ALA A 414 10.92 22.73 -19.06
CA ALA A 414 11.19 22.53 -17.65
C ALA A 414 12.69 22.38 -17.35
N GLU A 415 13.45 21.65 -18.19
CA GLU A 415 14.91 21.53 -18.07
C GLU A 415 15.61 22.88 -18.27
N GLN A 416 15.20 23.67 -19.27
CA GLN A 416 15.72 25.01 -19.49
C GLN A 416 15.40 25.96 -18.34
N MET A 417 14.16 25.96 -17.86
CA MET A 417 13.73 26.77 -16.72
C MET A 417 14.52 26.40 -15.46
N LEU A 418 14.76 25.11 -15.22
CA LEU A 418 15.58 24.64 -14.10
C LEU A 418 17.02 25.11 -14.23
N ASN A 419 17.62 25.01 -15.41
CA ASN A 419 19.00 25.48 -15.65
C ASN A 419 19.13 26.99 -15.42
N LEU A 420 18.20 27.79 -15.95
CA LEU A 420 18.17 29.24 -15.69
C LEU A 420 18.04 29.52 -14.19
N ALA A 421 17.09 28.87 -13.52
CA ALA A 421 16.89 29.02 -12.09
C ALA A 421 18.13 28.59 -11.26
N GLN A 422 18.90 27.61 -11.71
CA GLN A 422 20.13 27.19 -11.03
C GLN A 422 21.25 28.23 -11.16
N GLN A 423 21.34 28.90 -12.32
CA GLN A 423 22.34 29.93 -12.63
C GLN A 423 22.02 31.31 -12.00
N THR A 424 20.75 31.62 -11.75
CA THR A 424 20.33 32.87 -11.10
C THR A 424 20.55 32.83 -9.60
N ALA A 425 21.10 33.86 -8.95
CA ALA A 425 21.28 33.83 -7.49
C ALA A 425 19.94 33.78 -6.71
N VAL A 426 19.96 33.28 -5.48
CA VAL A 426 18.76 33.26 -4.63
C VAL A 426 18.34 34.69 -4.30
N GLY A 427 17.08 35.02 -4.54
CA GLY A 427 16.53 36.36 -4.35
C GLY A 427 16.42 37.16 -5.64
N ASP A 428 17.15 36.76 -6.68
CA ASP A 428 17.16 37.43 -7.99
C ASP A 428 16.06 36.88 -8.92
N THR A 429 15.83 37.61 -10.00
CA THR A 429 14.83 37.28 -11.01
C THR A 429 15.46 36.77 -12.30
N PHE A 430 14.72 35.90 -13.01
CA PHE A 430 15.07 35.43 -14.35
C PHE A 430 13.81 35.32 -15.20
N SER A 431 13.97 35.43 -16.52
CA SER A 431 12.85 35.35 -17.46
C SER A 431 12.84 33.99 -18.16
N PHE A 432 11.67 33.36 -18.24
CA PHE A 432 11.46 32.15 -19.00
C PHE A 432 10.06 32.17 -19.65
N ALA A 433 9.98 31.83 -20.93
CA ALA A 433 8.73 31.84 -21.70
C ALA A 433 7.91 33.16 -21.57
N GLY A 434 8.60 34.31 -21.55
CA GLY A 434 7.96 35.64 -21.44
C GLY A 434 7.44 36.00 -20.05
N LEU A 435 7.67 35.16 -19.04
CA LEU A 435 7.33 35.41 -17.64
C LEU A 435 8.59 35.64 -16.81
N THR A 436 8.52 36.56 -15.86
CA THR A 436 9.59 36.84 -14.91
C THR A 436 9.36 36.04 -13.63
N TYR A 437 10.32 35.20 -13.28
CA TYR A 437 10.33 34.38 -12.08
C TYR A 437 11.37 34.91 -11.09
N ARG A 438 11.14 34.71 -9.79
CA ARG A 438 12.11 35.01 -8.73
C ARG A 438 12.60 33.71 -8.11
N ARG A 439 13.93 33.50 -8.05
CA ARG A 439 14.49 32.33 -7.37
C ARG A 439 14.34 32.50 -5.86
N VAL A 440 13.63 31.58 -5.22
CA VAL A 440 13.49 31.55 -3.75
C VAL A 440 14.27 30.36 -3.17
N ALA A 441 14.89 30.55 -2.00
CA ALA A 441 15.43 29.42 -1.25
C ALA A 441 14.27 28.54 -0.78
N ASN A 442 14.40 27.23 -0.98
CA ASN A 442 13.44 26.28 -0.45
C ASN A 442 13.50 26.37 1.09
N ARG A 443 12.48 26.93 1.74
CA ARG A 443 12.35 26.85 3.20
C ARG A 443 12.24 25.38 3.56
N ALA A 444 13.34 24.78 4.01
CA ALA A 444 13.29 23.54 4.75
C ALA A 444 12.40 23.81 5.97
N ARG A 445 11.17 23.31 5.95
CA ARG A 445 10.32 23.20 7.13
C ARG A 445 10.71 21.96 7.91
#